data_AF-A0A8T4MYH5-F1
#
_entry.id   AF-A0A8T4MYH5-F1
#
_cell.length_a   1.000
_cell.length_b   1.000
_cell.length_c   1.000
_cell.angle_alpha   90.00
_cell.angle_beta   90.00
_cell.angle_gamma   90.00
#
_symmetry.space_group_name_H-M   'P 1'
#
loop_
_entity.id
_entity.type
_entity.pdbx_description
1 polymer ?
#
loop_
_entity_poly.entity_id
_entity_poly.type
_entity_poly.pdbx_seq_one_letter_code
_entity_poly.pdbx_strand_id
1 'polypeptide(L)'
;MKKSWIFIVFILIIGLLIFAMVNKGKFKGSDADGFEGGKVLLETTMGNITIELRSDMPITVGNFRKLVSQGYYDGIIFHRVIKGFMIQGGDPTGTGAGGPGYKIKDEFTSTNQNDRGTISMANAGPDSGGSQFFINLVDNNFLDSKHPAFGKVVSGIDVVDKIAAVGTDSGDRPVTEVKIVRALFPKTFIFLSFFFPRKAHGIQITQDRGERFRLRRLGLLLQ
;
A
#
# COMPACT_ATOMS: atom_id res chain seq x y z
N MET A 1 -31.73 -13.68 32.65
CA MET A 1 -32.62 -13.58 31.47
C MET A 1 -33.02 -12.15 31.09
N LYS A 2 -33.20 -11.18 32.01
CA LYS A 2 -33.65 -9.81 31.67
C LYS A 2 -32.59 -8.88 31.01
N LYS A 3 -31.29 -9.17 31.13
CA LYS A 3 -30.21 -8.32 30.58
C LYS A 3 -29.94 -8.52 29.07
N SER A 4 -30.26 -9.70 28.52
CA SER A 4 -30.02 -10.01 27.10
C SER A 4 -30.99 -9.28 26.16
N TRP A 5 -32.23 -9.04 26.60
CA TRP A 5 -33.20 -8.32 25.78
C TRP A 5 -32.85 -6.83 25.64
N ILE A 6 -32.31 -6.22 26.70
CA ILE A 6 -31.80 -4.84 26.65
C ILE A 6 -30.69 -4.70 25.61
N PHE A 7 -29.79 -5.68 25.53
CA PHE A 7 -28.71 -5.69 24.54
C PHE A 7 -29.22 -5.86 23.10
N ILE A 8 -30.22 -6.71 22.88
CA ILE A 8 -30.87 -6.89 21.57
C ILE A 8 -31.59 -5.61 21.14
N VAL A 9 -32.33 -4.98 22.05
CA VAL A 9 -33.03 -3.71 21.78
C VAL A 9 -32.01 -2.61 21.47
N PHE A 10 -30.88 -2.57 22.16
CA PHE A 10 -29.80 -1.61 21.88
C PHE A 10 -29.19 -1.80 20.47
N ILE A 11 -28.94 -3.05 20.06
CA ILE A 11 -28.47 -3.37 18.71
C ILE A 11 -29.49 -2.97 17.64
N LEU A 12 -30.78 -3.24 17.87
CA LEU A 12 -31.84 -2.89 16.93
C LEU A 12 -32.01 -1.37 16.80
N ILE A 13 -31.92 -0.62 17.89
CA ILE A 13 -31.96 0.85 17.87
C ILE A 13 -30.75 1.41 17.11
N ILE A 14 -29.56 0.86 17.35
CA ILE A 14 -28.35 1.24 16.61
C ILE A 14 -28.51 0.93 15.12
N GLY A 15 -28.99 -0.26 14.76
CA GLY A 15 -29.24 -0.65 13.37
C GLY A 15 -30.24 0.27 12.68
N LEU A 16 -31.31 0.66 13.36
CA LEU A 16 -32.32 1.59 12.86
C LEU A 16 -31.76 3.01 12.67
N LEU A 17 -30.93 3.48 13.61
CA LEU A 17 -30.26 4.78 13.51
C LEU A 17 -29.24 4.82 12.36
N ILE A 18 -28.47 3.74 12.16
CA ILE A 18 -27.57 3.61 11.01
C ILE A 18 -28.37 3.63 9.72
N PHE A 19 -29.44 2.82 9.62
CA PHE A 19 -30.30 2.77 8.44
C PHE A 19 -30.90 4.14 8.09
N ALA A 20 -31.36 4.88 9.11
CA ALA A 20 -31.89 6.23 8.95
C ALA A 20 -30.81 7.25 8.51
N MET A 21 -29.57 7.11 9.00
CA MET A 21 -28.44 7.97 8.60
C MET A 21 -27.97 7.68 7.17
N VAL A 22 -28.00 6.42 6.73
CA VAL A 22 -27.68 6.00 5.36
C VAL A 22 -28.73 6.53 4.38
N ASN A 23 -30.03 6.35 4.67
CA ASN A 23 -31.11 6.81 3.78
C ASN A 23 -31.22 8.34 3.66
N LYS A 24 -30.75 9.10 4.65
CA LYS A 24 -30.69 10.58 4.58
C LYS A 24 -29.45 11.11 3.85
N GLY A 25 -28.60 10.24 3.29
CA GLY A 25 -27.37 10.63 2.59
C GLY A 25 -26.32 11.32 3.47
N LYS A 26 -26.52 11.32 4.81
CA LYS A 26 -25.60 11.91 5.79
C LYS A 26 -24.48 10.95 6.18
N PHE A 27 -24.68 9.65 5.96
CA PHE A 27 -23.63 8.65 5.95
C PHE A 27 -23.22 8.38 4.50
N LYS A 28 -22.56 9.35 3.86
CA LYS A 28 -21.57 8.96 2.86
C LYS A 28 -20.52 8.22 3.68
N GLY A 29 -20.33 6.92 3.42
CA GLY A 29 -19.19 6.21 3.98
C GLY A 29 -18.00 7.15 3.83
N SER A 30 -17.38 7.51 4.94
CA SER A 30 -16.29 8.46 4.90
C SER A 30 -15.29 7.89 3.90
N ASP A 31 -15.18 8.54 2.74
CA ASP A 31 -14.00 8.49 1.91
C ASP A 31 -12.89 9.06 2.80
N ALA A 32 -12.42 8.24 3.72
CA ALA A 32 -11.30 8.49 4.61
C ALA A 32 -9.97 8.39 3.83
N ASP A 33 -10.04 8.67 2.53
CA ASP A 33 -8.94 8.68 1.57
C ASP A 33 -8.37 10.11 1.46
N GLY A 34 -8.43 10.87 2.55
CA GLY A 34 -7.77 12.15 2.70
C GLY A 34 -6.29 12.02 2.32
N PHE A 35 -5.90 12.73 1.27
CA PHE A 35 -4.61 12.62 0.58
C PHE A 35 -3.44 13.17 1.42
N GLU A 36 -3.01 12.41 2.43
CA GLU A 36 -1.75 12.57 3.16
C GLU A 36 -1.19 11.15 3.40
N GLY A 37 -0.14 10.74 2.66
CA GLY A 37 0.65 9.51 2.88
C GLY A 37 -0.12 8.18 2.96
N GLY A 38 -0.72 7.74 1.85
CA GLY A 38 -1.48 6.46 1.81
C GLY A 38 -0.59 5.22 1.65
N LYS A 39 -1.14 4.03 1.97
CA LYS A 39 -0.50 2.75 1.66
C LYS A 39 -1.04 2.15 0.36
N VAL A 40 -0.21 1.39 -0.35
CA VAL A 40 -0.60 0.56 -1.49
C VAL A 40 -0.15 -0.87 -1.23
N LEU A 41 -1.04 -1.82 -1.45
CA LEU A 41 -0.76 -3.24 -1.44
C LEU A 41 -0.54 -3.72 -2.88
N LEU A 42 0.62 -4.31 -3.13
CA LEU A 42 0.89 -5.10 -4.33
C LEU A 42 0.73 -6.58 -3.95
N GLU A 43 -0.31 -7.21 -4.47
CA GLU A 43 -0.45 -8.67 -4.42
C GLU A 43 0.37 -9.23 -5.58
N THR A 44 1.42 -10.00 -5.31
CA THR A 44 2.29 -10.57 -6.35
C THR A 44 2.21 -12.09 -6.36
N THR A 45 2.69 -12.71 -7.43
CA THR A 45 2.82 -14.18 -7.50
C THR A 45 3.76 -14.78 -6.45
N MET A 46 4.57 -13.96 -5.79
CA MET A 46 5.56 -14.37 -4.78
C MET A 46 5.16 -13.96 -3.35
N GLY A 47 4.00 -13.32 -3.18
CA GLY A 47 3.51 -12.81 -1.90
C GLY A 47 3.14 -11.32 -1.95
N ASN A 48 2.77 -10.78 -0.79
CA ASN A 48 2.26 -9.42 -0.68
C ASN A 48 3.36 -8.44 -0.30
N ILE A 49 3.40 -7.29 -0.98
CA ILE A 49 4.29 -6.16 -0.68
C ILE A 49 3.42 -4.95 -0.35
N THR A 50 3.56 -4.39 0.85
CA THR A 50 2.87 -3.15 1.23
C THR A 50 3.85 -1.99 1.21
N ILE A 51 3.49 -0.95 0.49
CA ILE A 51 4.26 0.27 0.30
C ILE A 51 3.55 1.39 1.04
N GLU A 52 4.28 2.14 1.85
CA GLU A 52 3.87 3.44 2.38
C GLU A 52 4.39 4.53 1.43
N LEU A 53 3.47 5.37 0.95
CA LEU A 53 3.79 6.45 0.01
C LEU A 53 4.12 7.72 0.78
N ARG A 54 5.09 8.48 0.28
CA ARG A 54 5.46 9.76 0.88
C ARG A 54 4.36 10.81 0.69
N SER A 55 4.17 11.69 1.68
CA SER A 55 3.20 12.80 1.56
C SER A 55 3.78 14.03 0.87
N ASP A 56 5.10 14.18 0.85
CA ASP A 56 5.82 15.35 0.33
C ASP A 56 6.20 15.23 -1.16
N MET A 57 5.65 14.25 -1.87
CA MET A 57 5.91 14.00 -3.30
C MET A 57 4.63 13.92 -4.13
N PRO A 58 3.79 14.99 -4.16
CA PRO A 58 2.46 14.98 -4.77
C PRO A 58 2.43 14.63 -6.26
N ILE A 59 3.45 14.97 -7.06
CA ILE A 59 3.46 14.67 -8.49
C ILE A 59 3.66 13.17 -8.71
N THR A 60 4.71 12.62 -8.10
CA THR A 60 5.09 11.21 -8.29
C THR A 60 4.08 10.29 -7.61
N VAL A 61 3.72 10.58 -6.37
CA VAL A 61 2.75 9.80 -5.59
C VAL A 61 1.34 9.93 -6.16
N GLY A 62 0.94 11.13 -6.57
CA GLY A 62 -0.36 11.36 -7.20
C GLY A 62 -0.52 10.54 -8.49
N ASN A 63 0.52 10.52 -9.32
CA ASN A 63 0.57 9.69 -10.52
C ASN A 63 0.48 8.19 -10.20
N PHE A 64 1.32 7.70 -9.28
CA PHE A 64 1.30 6.28 -8.89
C PHE A 64 -0.08 5.85 -8.37
N ARG A 65 -0.68 6.65 -7.49
CA ARG A 65 -2.03 6.40 -6.94
C ARG A 65 -3.11 6.40 -8.01
N LYS A 66 -3.06 7.34 -8.96
CA LYS A 66 -4.00 7.39 -10.09
C LYS A 66 -3.92 6.08 -10.88
N LEU A 67 -2.72 5.62 -11.22
CA LEU A 67 -2.51 4.36 -11.95
C LEU A 67 -3.01 3.14 -11.15
N VAL A 68 -2.75 3.09 -9.84
CA VAL A 68 -3.32 2.05 -8.95
C VAL A 68 -4.86 2.07 -8.97
N SER A 69 -5.49 3.24 -8.84
CA SER A 69 -6.96 3.36 -8.85
C SER A 69 -7.60 2.92 -10.18
N GLN A 70 -6.85 2.97 -11.27
CA GLN A 70 -7.28 2.56 -12.60
C GLN A 70 -7.03 1.07 -12.86
N GLY A 71 -6.46 0.34 -11.90
CA GLY A 71 -6.06 -1.06 -12.09
C GLY A 71 -4.89 -1.22 -13.08
N TYR A 72 -4.13 -0.15 -13.34
CA TYR A 72 -3.10 -0.13 -14.37
C TYR A 72 -2.01 -1.18 -14.14
N TYR A 73 -1.67 -1.45 -12.88
CA TYR A 73 -0.61 -2.39 -12.51
C TYR A 73 -1.07 -3.86 -12.45
N ASP A 74 -2.36 -4.14 -12.65
CA ASP A 74 -2.89 -5.50 -12.57
C ASP A 74 -2.35 -6.34 -13.75
N GLY A 75 -1.72 -7.47 -13.43
CA GLY A 75 -1.06 -8.35 -14.38
C GLY A 75 0.32 -7.88 -14.85
N ILE A 76 0.81 -6.72 -14.42
CA ILE A 76 2.13 -6.21 -14.84
C ILE A 76 3.26 -7.02 -14.20
N ILE A 77 4.23 -7.39 -15.03
CA ILE A 77 5.40 -8.17 -14.61
C ILE A 77 6.52 -7.29 -14.02
N PHE A 78 7.37 -7.90 -13.20
CA PHE A 78 8.71 -7.39 -12.93
C PHE A 78 9.61 -7.82 -14.09
N HIS A 79 9.80 -6.93 -15.07
CA HIS A 79 10.50 -7.26 -16.31
C HIS A 79 12.02 -7.24 -16.18
N ARG A 80 12.56 -6.70 -15.08
CA ARG A 80 14.00 -6.61 -14.83
C ARG A 80 14.33 -6.78 -13.36
N VAL A 81 15.27 -7.67 -13.05
CA VAL A 81 15.71 -8.02 -11.69
C VAL A 81 17.22 -8.09 -11.66
N ILE A 82 17.87 -7.20 -10.90
CA ILE A 82 19.33 -7.18 -10.77
C ILE A 82 19.69 -7.39 -9.30
N LYS A 83 20.24 -8.57 -9.01
CA LYS A 83 20.65 -8.94 -7.65
C LYS A 83 21.65 -7.93 -7.10
N GLY A 84 21.41 -7.47 -5.87
CA GLY A 84 22.25 -6.46 -5.23
C GLY A 84 22.06 -5.05 -5.77
N PHE A 85 21.01 -4.81 -6.56
CA PHE A 85 20.68 -3.48 -7.06
C PHE A 85 19.19 -3.18 -6.89
N MET A 86 18.31 -3.75 -7.72
CA MET A 86 16.86 -3.43 -7.71
C MET A 86 15.99 -4.49 -8.40
N ILE A 87 14.68 -4.44 -8.14
CA ILE A 87 13.65 -5.10 -8.95
C ILE A 87 12.75 -4.05 -9.62
N GLN A 88 12.53 -4.14 -10.93
CA GLN A 88 11.83 -3.12 -11.72
C GLN A 88 10.57 -3.69 -12.39
N GLY A 89 9.49 -2.92 -12.32
CA GLY A 89 8.17 -3.24 -12.87
C GLY A 89 7.45 -1.98 -13.37
N GLY A 90 6.14 -2.08 -13.55
CA GLY A 90 5.30 -0.93 -13.96
C GLY A 90 5.27 -0.66 -15.47
N ASP A 91 5.81 -1.56 -16.29
CA ASP A 91 5.69 -1.52 -17.76
C ASP A 91 4.55 -2.43 -18.24
N PRO A 92 3.46 -1.90 -18.84
CA PRO A 92 2.34 -2.71 -19.32
C PRO A 92 2.70 -3.63 -20.49
N THR A 93 3.74 -3.32 -21.27
CA THR A 93 4.19 -4.20 -22.37
C THR A 93 5.16 -5.27 -21.87
N GLY A 94 5.73 -5.08 -20.68
CA GLY A 94 6.77 -5.93 -20.11
C GLY A 94 8.09 -5.92 -20.88
N THR A 95 8.31 -4.97 -21.80
CA THR A 95 9.52 -4.90 -22.63
C THR A 95 10.64 -4.07 -22.01
N GLY A 96 10.33 -3.29 -20.96
CA GLY A 96 11.18 -2.27 -20.36
C GLY A 96 11.06 -0.89 -21.00
N ALA A 97 10.29 -0.74 -22.07
CA ALA A 97 10.19 0.50 -22.85
C ALA A 97 8.77 1.10 -22.89
N GLY A 98 7.77 0.41 -22.35
CA GLY A 98 6.41 0.93 -22.30
C GLY A 98 6.17 1.91 -21.14
N GLY A 99 4.94 2.41 -21.07
CA GLY A 99 4.54 3.39 -20.08
C GLY A 99 3.08 3.80 -20.23
N PRO A 100 2.61 4.82 -19.49
CA PRO A 100 1.19 5.16 -19.42
C PRO A 100 0.74 6.09 -20.56
N GLY A 101 1.59 6.32 -21.57
CA GLY A 101 1.34 7.24 -22.69
C GLY A 101 1.66 8.70 -22.39
N TYR A 102 2.20 9.01 -21.20
CA TYR A 102 2.63 10.35 -20.81
C TYR A 102 3.83 10.28 -19.85
N LYS A 103 4.43 11.44 -19.60
CA LYS A 103 5.55 11.62 -18.68
C LYS A 103 5.18 12.58 -17.56
N ILE A 104 5.83 12.42 -16.42
CA ILE A 104 5.72 13.33 -15.26
C ILE A 104 7.07 14.01 -15.00
N LYS A 105 7.02 15.18 -14.37
CA LYS A 105 8.24 15.86 -13.90
C LYS A 105 8.85 15.09 -12.74
N ASP A 106 10.19 15.08 -12.67
CA ASP A 106 10.88 14.55 -11.52
C ASP A 106 10.66 15.43 -10.30
N GLU A 107 10.60 14.80 -9.13
CA GLU A 107 10.30 15.44 -7.86
C GLU A 107 11.33 14.99 -6.85
N PHE A 108 12.18 15.91 -6.41
CA PHE A 108 13.24 15.63 -5.44
C PHE A 108 13.06 16.50 -4.22
N THR A 109 13.00 15.86 -3.05
CA THR A 109 12.95 16.54 -1.75
C THR A 109 14.34 16.51 -1.11
N SER A 110 14.57 17.31 -0.08
CA SER A 110 15.83 17.31 0.68
C SER A 110 16.11 15.98 1.40
N THR A 111 15.11 15.11 1.49
CA THR A 111 15.17 13.78 2.13
C THR A 111 14.93 12.66 1.12
N ASN A 112 15.12 12.94 -0.18
CA ASN A 112 15.08 11.91 -1.22
C ASN A 112 16.29 10.99 -1.08
N GLN A 113 16.06 9.72 -0.78
CA GLN A 113 17.09 8.70 -0.60
C GLN A 113 16.63 7.37 -1.17
N ASN A 114 17.45 6.78 -2.03
CA ASN A 114 17.25 5.48 -2.67
C ASN A 114 17.81 4.35 -1.80
N ASP A 115 17.40 4.30 -0.54
CA ASP A 115 17.83 3.27 0.41
C ASP A 115 17.16 1.93 0.12
N ARG A 116 17.70 0.85 0.69
CA ARG A 116 17.07 -0.48 0.63
C ARG A 116 15.58 -0.42 1.03
N GLY A 117 14.74 -1.02 0.20
CA GLY A 117 13.29 -1.10 0.39
C GLY A 117 12.53 0.16 0.00
N THR A 118 13.18 1.22 -0.48
CA THR A 118 12.47 2.34 -1.10
C THR A 118 11.95 1.96 -2.48
N ILE A 119 10.81 2.54 -2.85
CA ILE A 119 10.28 2.49 -4.22
C ILE A 119 10.58 3.81 -4.91
N SER A 120 11.13 3.71 -6.13
CA SER A 120 11.60 4.86 -6.89
C SER A 120 11.08 4.85 -8.32
N MET A 121 10.84 6.03 -8.87
CA MET A 121 10.34 6.20 -10.24
C MET A 121 11.47 5.92 -11.23
N ALA A 122 11.27 4.96 -12.13
CA ALA A 122 12.19 4.73 -13.24
C ALA A 122 11.99 5.80 -14.30
N ASN A 123 13.08 6.24 -14.92
CA ASN A 123 13.08 7.23 -15.99
C ASN A 123 14.21 6.93 -16.99
N ALA A 124 14.15 7.54 -18.17
CA ALA A 124 15.17 7.48 -19.22
C ALA A 124 16.01 8.77 -19.27
N GLY A 125 16.03 9.54 -18.19
CA GLY A 125 16.55 10.90 -18.11
C GLY A 125 15.58 11.85 -17.40
N PRO A 126 15.96 13.12 -17.18
CA PRO A 126 15.15 14.09 -16.47
C PRO A 126 13.73 14.22 -17.02
N ASP A 127 12.74 14.31 -16.14
CA ASP A 127 11.31 14.53 -16.45
C ASP A 127 10.72 13.50 -17.43
N SER A 128 11.19 12.25 -17.35
CA SER A 128 10.75 11.17 -18.24
C SER A 128 10.15 9.96 -17.53
N GLY A 129 9.93 10.07 -16.22
CA GLY A 129 9.17 9.08 -15.46
C GLY A 129 7.72 8.98 -15.93
N GLY A 130 7.09 7.83 -15.66
CA GLY A 130 5.72 7.54 -16.10
C GLY A 130 5.06 6.55 -15.17
N SER A 131 5.04 5.27 -15.55
CA SER A 131 4.46 4.19 -14.72
C SER A 131 5.51 3.23 -14.18
N GLN A 132 6.69 3.18 -14.79
CA GLN A 132 7.72 2.24 -14.37
C GLN A 132 8.33 2.66 -13.05
N PHE A 133 8.54 1.69 -12.17
CA PHE A 133 9.17 1.89 -10.87
C PHE A 133 10.14 0.76 -10.57
N PHE A 134 11.04 0.99 -9.62
CA PHE A 134 11.87 -0.06 -9.05
C PHE A 134 11.84 -0.03 -7.52
N ILE A 135 12.10 -1.18 -6.91
CA ILE A 135 12.30 -1.31 -5.46
C ILE A 135 13.78 -1.60 -5.23
N ASN A 136 14.43 -0.78 -4.40
CA ASN A 136 15.84 -0.88 -4.08
C ASN A 136 16.15 -2.12 -3.22
N LEU A 137 17.11 -2.94 -3.64
CA LEU A 137 17.58 -4.11 -2.88
C LEU A 137 18.74 -3.79 -1.94
N VAL A 138 19.45 -2.69 -2.20
CA VAL A 138 20.54 -2.16 -1.39
C VAL A 138 20.42 -0.64 -1.39
N ASP A 139 21.30 0.05 -0.65
CA ASP A 139 21.37 1.50 -0.69
C ASP A 139 22.03 1.95 -2.00
N ASN A 140 21.25 2.62 -2.85
CA ASN A 140 21.64 3.09 -4.17
C ASN A 140 21.72 4.63 -4.20
N ASN A 141 22.31 5.26 -3.18
CA ASN A 141 22.27 6.71 -3.00
C ASN A 141 22.92 7.51 -4.15
N PHE A 142 23.71 6.88 -5.01
CA PHE A 142 24.18 7.48 -6.27
C PHE A 142 23.05 7.80 -7.27
N LEU A 143 21.82 7.35 -6.98
CA LEU A 143 20.59 7.65 -7.72
C LEU A 143 19.76 8.78 -7.10
N ASP A 144 20.15 9.34 -5.95
CA ASP A 144 19.33 10.30 -5.19
C ASP A 144 19.00 11.59 -5.94
N SER A 145 19.83 11.99 -6.89
CA SER A 145 19.59 13.13 -7.77
C SER A 145 19.00 12.76 -9.14
N LYS A 146 18.71 11.48 -9.36
CA LYS A 146 18.31 10.93 -10.67
C LYS A 146 16.94 10.27 -10.65
N HIS A 147 16.58 9.61 -9.55
CA HIS A 147 15.33 8.89 -9.41
C HIS A 147 14.56 9.33 -8.14
N PRO A 148 13.35 9.87 -8.30
CA PRO A 148 12.45 10.20 -7.19
C PRO A 148 12.09 8.95 -6.38
N ALA A 149 12.52 8.88 -5.12
CA ALA A 149 12.20 7.82 -4.16
C ALA A 149 10.91 8.18 -3.40
N PHE A 150 9.77 7.69 -3.89
CA PHE A 150 8.44 8.19 -3.54
C PHE A 150 7.68 7.36 -2.49
N GLY A 151 8.30 6.31 -1.97
CA GLY A 151 7.71 5.48 -0.91
C GLY A 151 8.68 4.46 -0.34
N LYS A 152 8.21 3.65 0.59
CA LYS A 152 8.99 2.59 1.23
C LYS A 152 8.16 1.34 1.48
N VAL A 153 8.76 0.18 1.27
CA VAL A 153 8.20 -1.11 1.66
C VAL A 153 8.14 -1.19 3.19
N VAL A 154 6.93 -1.31 3.72
CA VAL A 154 6.65 -1.43 5.16
C VAL A 154 6.23 -2.84 5.57
N SER A 155 5.93 -3.70 4.61
CA SER A 155 5.67 -5.13 4.81
C SER A 155 6.00 -5.88 3.52
N GLY A 156 6.53 -7.11 3.65
CA GLY A 156 6.89 -7.94 2.50
C GLY A 156 8.28 -7.65 1.92
N ILE A 157 9.23 -7.15 2.73
CA ILE A 157 10.61 -7.01 2.27
C ILE A 157 11.27 -8.37 1.97
N ASP A 158 10.87 -9.43 2.69
CA ASP A 158 11.27 -10.81 2.40
C ASP A 158 10.70 -11.30 1.06
N VAL A 159 9.52 -10.81 0.65
CA VAL A 159 8.93 -11.07 -0.67
C VAL A 159 9.75 -10.38 -1.75
N VAL A 160 10.15 -9.13 -1.54
CA VAL A 160 11.08 -8.41 -2.44
C VAL A 160 12.38 -9.20 -2.62
N ASP A 161 12.96 -9.71 -1.53
CA ASP A 161 14.17 -10.54 -1.60
C ASP A 161 13.95 -11.88 -2.32
N LYS A 162 12.78 -12.51 -2.15
CA LYS A 162 12.40 -13.72 -2.91
C LYS A 162 12.32 -13.44 -4.41
N ILE A 163 11.74 -12.30 -4.80
CA ILE A 163 11.70 -11.88 -6.20
C ILE A 163 13.11 -11.65 -6.73
N ALA A 164 13.99 -11.03 -5.94
CA ALA A 164 15.38 -10.79 -6.33
C ALA A 164 16.24 -12.07 -6.46
N ALA A 165 15.77 -13.20 -5.91
CA ALA A 165 16.47 -14.48 -5.96
C ALA A 165 16.06 -15.36 -7.16
N VAL A 166 15.08 -14.94 -7.96
CA VAL A 166 14.67 -15.70 -9.15
C VAL A 166 15.78 -15.71 -10.20
N GLY A 167 15.88 -16.80 -10.96
CA GLY A 167 16.81 -16.88 -12.08
C GLY A 167 16.43 -15.88 -13.18
N THR A 168 17.43 -15.16 -13.72
CA THR A 168 17.27 -14.22 -14.83
C THR A 168 18.03 -14.67 -16.06
N ASP A 169 17.60 -14.21 -17.23
CA ASP A 169 18.36 -14.34 -18.47
C ASP A 169 19.50 -13.30 -18.57
N SER A 170 20.18 -13.26 -19.72
CA SER A 170 21.28 -12.32 -19.98
C SER A 170 20.86 -10.85 -20.03
N GLY A 171 19.56 -10.56 -20.10
CA GLY A 171 18.99 -9.21 -20.08
C GLY A 171 18.40 -8.82 -18.73
N ASP A 172 18.76 -9.54 -17.65
CA ASP A 172 18.23 -9.37 -16.30
C ASP A 172 16.71 -9.66 -16.18
N ARG A 173 16.10 -10.30 -17.19
CA ARG A 173 14.67 -10.63 -17.17
C ARG A 173 14.45 -11.95 -16.42
N PRO A 174 13.50 -12.04 -15.48
CA PRO A 174 13.15 -13.31 -14.83
C PRO A 174 12.77 -14.39 -15.84
N VAL A 175 13.40 -15.57 -15.73
CA VAL A 175 13.06 -16.75 -16.56
C VAL A 175 11.67 -17.28 -16.21
N THR A 176 11.33 -17.25 -14.92
CA THR A 176 9.97 -17.48 -14.45
C THR A 176 9.31 -16.15 -14.17
N GLU A 177 8.16 -15.92 -14.79
CA GLU A 177 7.42 -14.66 -14.66
C GLU A 177 7.04 -14.39 -13.19
N VAL A 178 7.42 -13.21 -12.72
CA VAL A 178 6.93 -12.63 -11.47
C VAL A 178 6.06 -11.44 -11.83
N LYS A 179 4.83 -11.39 -11.32
CA LYS A 179 3.89 -10.31 -11.62
C LYS A 179 3.13 -9.80 -10.42
N ILE A 180 2.71 -8.55 -10.54
CA ILE A 180 1.69 -7.92 -9.72
C ILE A 180 0.36 -8.49 -10.20
N VAL A 181 -0.25 -9.34 -9.39
CA VAL A 181 -1.59 -9.88 -9.64
C VAL A 181 -2.60 -8.74 -9.54
N ARG A 182 -2.49 -7.91 -8.48
CA ARG A 182 -3.31 -6.72 -8.28
C ARG A 182 -2.55 -5.64 -7.51
N ALA A 183 -2.83 -4.37 -7.80
CA ALA A 183 -2.45 -3.24 -6.96
C ALA A 183 -3.69 -2.55 -6.39
N LEU A 184 -3.75 -2.35 -5.08
CA LEU A 184 -4.95 -1.79 -4.43
C LEU A 184 -4.62 -0.98 -3.17
N PHE A 185 -5.55 -0.10 -2.79
CA PHE A 185 -5.50 0.60 -1.52
C PHE A 185 -6.04 -0.33 -0.41
N PRO A 186 -5.24 -0.65 0.63
CA PRO A 186 -5.71 -1.51 1.71
C PRO A 186 -6.83 -0.79 2.47
N LYS A 187 -7.95 -1.48 2.67
CA LYS A 187 -9.09 -0.94 3.43
C LYS A 187 -8.71 -0.83 4.90
N THR A 188 -8.65 0.39 5.42
CA THR A 188 -8.60 0.59 6.87
C THR A 188 -9.99 0.27 7.42
N PHE A 189 -10.14 -0.86 8.09
CA PHE A 189 -11.40 -1.26 8.71
C PHE A 189 -11.62 -0.42 9.98
N ILE A 190 -12.15 0.80 9.82
CA ILE A 190 -12.56 1.64 10.95
C ILE A 190 -13.90 1.10 11.47
N PHE A 191 -13.87 0.01 12.24
CA PHE A 191 -15.10 -0.58 12.78
C PHE A 191 -15.56 0.07 14.09
N LEU A 192 -14.72 0.87 14.78
CA LEU A 192 -14.95 1.16 16.20
C LEU A 192 -14.78 2.61 16.67
N SER A 193 -14.51 3.59 15.79
CA SER A 193 -14.39 5.00 16.24
C SER A 193 -15.72 5.75 16.32
N PHE A 194 -16.80 5.21 15.77
CA PHE A 194 -18.14 5.82 15.87
C PHE A 194 -18.90 5.48 17.15
N PHE A 195 -18.54 4.40 17.84
CA PHE A 195 -19.29 3.89 19.01
C PHE A 195 -18.67 4.22 20.37
N PHE A 196 -17.44 4.74 20.41
CA PHE A 196 -16.78 5.09 21.66
C PHE A 196 -16.40 6.58 21.69
N PRO A 197 -16.95 7.40 22.61
CA PRO A 197 -16.40 8.72 22.87
C PRO A 197 -14.93 8.58 23.30
N ARG A 198 -14.08 9.50 22.81
CA ARG A 198 -12.59 9.53 22.82
C ARG A 198 -11.85 9.22 24.15
N LYS A 199 -12.50 8.88 25.25
CA LYS A 199 -11.88 8.73 26.59
C LYS A 199 -11.51 7.31 27.03
N ALA A 200 -11.59 6.29 26.19
CA ALA A 200 -11.10 4.95 26.55
C ALA A 200 -9.76 4.65 25.86
N HIS A 201 -8.65 5.02 26.50
CA HIS A 201 -7.34 4.45 26.15
C HIS A 201 -7.27 2.99 26.64
N GLY A 202 -6.79 2.08 25.78
CA GLY A 202 -6.26 0.78 26.24
C GLY A 202 -6.97 -0.51 25.80
N ILE A 203 -7.68 -0.54 24.67
CA ILE A 203 -8.20 -1.82 24.11
C ILE A 203 -7.58 -2.07 22.74
N GLN A 204 -6.79 -3.15 22.63
CA GLN A 204 -6.42 -3.73 21.34
C GLN A 204 -7.20 -5.04 21.12
N ILE A 205 -7.73 -5.20 19.91
CA ILE A 205 -8.42 -6.42 19.47
C ILE A 205 -7.48 -7.13 18.50
N THR A 206 -6.97 -8.29 18.88
CA THR A 206 -6.21 -9.18 17.99
C THR A 206 -7.13 -10.23 17.37
N GLN A 207 -7.05 -10.40 16.06
CA GLN A 207 -7.77 -11.44 15.33
C GLN A 207 -6.98 -12.75 15.37
N ASP A 208 -7.56 -13.79 15.97
CA ASP A 208 -7.05 -15.16 15.88
C ASP A 208 -7.66 -15.85 14.64
N ARG A 209 -6.93 -16.80 14.05
CA ARG A 209 -7.18 -17.45 12.74
C ARG A 209 -8.44 -18.35 12.68
N GLY A 210 -9.51 -17.94 13.33
CA GLY A 210 -10.82 -18.58 13.26
C GLY A 210 -11.92 -17.66 13.81
N GLU A 211 -12.33 -16.67 13.01
CA GLU A 211 -13.66 -16.02 13.02
C GLU A 211 -14.33 -15.81 14.40
N ARG A 212 -13.57 -15.47 15.46
CA ARG A 212 -14.12 -15.07 16.76
C ARG A 212 -13.28 -13.98 17.39
N PHE A 213 -13.87 -12.80 17.54
CA PHE A 213 -13.30 -11.69 18.29
C PHE A 213 -13.35 -12.00 19.80
N ARG A 214 -12.19 -11.95 20.48
CA ARG A 214 -12.09 -12.00 21.95
C ARG A 214 -11.65 -10.64 22.47
N LEU A 215 -12.42 -10.08 23.41
CA LEU A 215 -12.04 -8.91 24.19
C LEU A 215 -11.18 -9.37 25.38
N ARG A 216 -9.92 -8.92 25.46
CA ARG A 216 -9.12 -9.03 26.69
C ARG A 216 -8.96 -7.64 27.30
N ARG A 217 -9.38 -7.49 28.55
CA ARG A 217 -9.06 -6.32 29.38
C ARG A 217 -7.67 -6.57 29.97
N LEU A 218 -6.66 -5.76 29.64
CA LEU A 218 -5.42 -5.79 30.40
C LEU A 218 -5.70 -5.23 31.80
N GLY A 219 -5.52 -6.07 32.82
CA GLY A 219 -5.55 -5.63 34.21
C GLY A 219 -4.35 -4.73 34.48
N LEU A 220 -4.60 -3.52 34.98
CA LEU A 220 -3.56 -2.70 35.57
C LEU A 220 -3.23 -3.32 36.93
N LEU A 221 -2.03 -3.87 37.05
CA LEU A 221 -1.42 -4.25 38.33
C LEU A 221 -0.65 -3.01 38.81
N LEU A 222 -1.18 -2.33 39.82
CA LEU A 222 -0.43 -1.43 40.68
C LEU A 222 -0.87 -1.71 42.11
N GLN A 223 0.11 -1.79 43.01
CA GLN A 223 -0.02 -2.00 44.45
C GLN A 223 -0.99 -0.99 45.09
#